data_AF-A0A929MRB7-F1
#
_entry.id   AF-A0A929MRB7-F1
#
_cell.length_a   1.000
_cell.length_b   1.000
_cell.length_c   1.000
_cell.angle_alpha   90.00
_cell.angle_beta   90.00
_cell.angle_gamma   90.00
#
_symmetry.space_group_name_H-M   'P 1'
#
loop_
_entity.id
_entity.type
_entity.pdbx_description
1 polymer ?
#
loop_
_entity_poly.entity_id
_entity_poly.type
_entity_poly.pdbx_seq_one_letter_code
_entity_poly.pdbx_strand_id
1 'polypeptide(L)'
;VPALILTTAIGLFAFLTSFIGEGTAYTWIVNISGLCGFIAWVGIAISHYRFRRAFIAQGRDLKELPYKAWLFPVGPILAFILCVIIIAGQNYSAFTGDTIDWYGVSVAYIGLPIFFAVYLGYKYINKTKLVPLKEVNLDRDFDK
;
A
#
# COMPACT_ATOMS: atom_id res chain seq x y z
N VAL A 1 20.78 -7.26 14.71
CA VAL A 1 21.95 -7.40 13.80
C VAL A 1 21.61 -8.16 12.51
N PRO A 2 20.99 -9.36 12.52
CA PRO A 2 20.71 -10.11 11.28
C PRO A 2 19.82 -9.37 10.27
N ALA A 3 18.76 -8.70 10.75
CA ALA A 3 17.86 -7.91 9.90
C ALA A 3 18.57 -6.71 9.23
N LEU A 4 19.54 -6.09 9.91
CA LEU A 4 20.31 -4.97 9.38
C LEU A 4 21.24 -5.44 8.24
N ILE A 5 21.91 -6.57 8.45
CA ILE A 5 22.79 -7.17 7.42
C ILE A 5 21.98 -7.55 6.19
N LEU A 6 20.82 -8.19 6.38
CA LEU A 6 19.95 -8.61 5.28
C LEU A 6 19.43 -7.43 4.48
N THR A 7 18.92 -6.39 5.14
CA THR A 7 18.41 -5.19 4.46
C THR A 7 19.52 -4.44 3.73
N THR A 8 20.72 -4.37 4.31
CA THR A 8 21.90 -3.80 3.64
C THR A 8 22.29 -4.62 2.40
N ALA A 9 22.29 -5.95 2.48
CA ALA A 9 22.60 -6.82 1.35
C ALA A 9 21.60 -6.68 0.20
N ILE A 10 20.29 -6.57 0.51
CA ILE A 10 19.25 -6.30 -0.49
C ILE A 10 19.46 -4.94 -1.15
N GLY A 11 19.82 -3.91 -0.37
CA GLY A 11 20.14 -2.58 -0.90
C GLY A 11 21.33 -2.59 -1.86
N LEU A 12 22.40 -3.30 -1.50
CA LEU A 12 23.57 -3.49 -2.39
C LEU A 12 23.19 -4.23 -3.67
N PHE A 13 22.36 -5.27 -3.57
CA PHE A 13 21.87 -5.99 -4.74
C PHE A 13 21.05 -5.07 -5.68
N ALA A 14 20.16 -4.24 -5.12
CA ALA A 14 19.42 -3.26 -5.90
C ALA A 14 20.35 -2.25 -6.60
N PHE A 15 21.42 -1.81 -5.94
CA PHE A 15 22.42 -0.93 -6.58
C PHE A 15 23.14 -1.62 -7.76
N LEU A 16 23.53 -2.89 -7.60
CA LEU A 16 24.19 -3.65 -8.67
C LEU A 16 23.31 -3.80 -9.92
N THR A 17 21.98 -3.82 -9.76
CA THR A 17 21.05 -3.90 -10.90
C THR A 17 21.09 -2.67 -11.81
N SER A 18 21.66 -1.55 -11.36
CA SER A 18 21.88 -0.37 -12.21
C SER A 18 22.88 -0.62 -13.34
N PHE A 19 23.81 -1.57 -13.18
CA PHE A 19 24.78 -1.95 -14.20
C PHE A 19 24.25 -2.98 -15.21
N ILE A 20 23.03 -3.48 -15.00
CA ILE A 20 22.42 -4.55 -15.81
C ILE A 20 21.33 -3.95 -16.70
N GLY A 21 21.39 -4.23 -18.01
CA GLY A 21 20.34 -3.86 -18.96
C GLY A 21 20.10 -2.36 -19.07
N GLU A 22 21.16 -1.54 -19.10
CA GLU A 22 21.10 -0.06 -19.19
C GLU A 22 20.26 0.60 -18.08
N GLY A 23 20.25 0.01 -16.88
CA GLY A 23 19.48 0.54 -15.74
C GLY A 23 17.99 0.17 -15.76
N THR A 24 17.54 -0.58 -16.76
CA THR A 24 16.15 -1.06 -16.85
C THR A 24 15.77 -1.91 -15.63
N ALA A 25 16.64 -2.83 -15.21
CA ALA A 25 16.39 -3.68 -14.05
C ALA A 25 16.22 -2.87 -12.76
N TYR A 26 16.99 -1.79 -12.61
CA TYR A 26 16.85 -0.86 -11.50
C TYR A 26 15.49 -0.14 -11.53
N THR A 27 15.07 0.36 -12.70
CA THR A 27 13.76 1.02 -12.85
C THR A 27 12.61 0.09 -12.49
N TRP A 28 12.68 -1.21 -12.83
CA TRP A 28 11.68 -2.19 -12.41
C TRP A 28 11.58 -2.29 -10.88
N ILE A 29 12.71 -2.43 -10.20
CA ILE A 29 12.76 -2.56 -8.73
C ILE A 29 12.25 -1.29 -8.05
N VAL A 30 12.62 -0.11 -8.57
CA VAL A 30 12.17 1.18 -8.05
C VAL A 30 10.66 1.36 -8.21
N ASN A 31 10.10 1.04 -9.39
CA ASN A 31 8.66 1.12 -9.63
C ASN A 31 7.88 0.17 -8.73
N ILE A 32 8.34 -1.08 -8.57
CA ILE A 32 7.74 -2.05 -7.65
C ILE A 32 7.76 -1.50 -6.22
N SER A 33 8.90 -0.99 -5.76
CA SER A 33 9.05 -0.46 -4.40
C SER A 33 8.13 0.75 -4.14
N GLY A 34 8.11 1.71 -5.08
CA GLY A 34 7.25 2.89 -4.98
C GLY A 34 5.76 2.53 -4.95
N LEU A 35 5.35 1.62 -5.84
CA LEU A 35 3.96 1.16 -5.89
C LEU A 35 3.54 0.40 -4.62
N CYS A 36 4.41 -0.46 -4.07
CA CYS A 36 4.20 -1.11 -2.78
C CYS A 36 3.96 -0.08 -1.66
N GLY A 37 4.72 1.02 -1.65
CA GLY A 37 4.52 2.13 -0.71
C GLY A 37 3.12 2.74 -0.80
N PHE A 38 2.67 3.10 -2.02
CA PHE A 38 1.33 3.66 -2.20
C PHE A 38 0.21 2.69 -1.85
N ILE A 39 0.37 1.41 -2.15
CA ILE A 39 -0.60 0.37 -1.76
C ILE A 39 -0.68 0.25 -0.23
N ALA A 40 0.45 0.31 0.46
CA ALA A 40 0.46 0.33 1.93
C ALA A 40 -0.29 1.54 2.49
N TRP A 41 -0.10 2.73 1.88
CA TRP A 41 -0.82 3.95 2.27
C TRP A 41 -2.33 3.84 2.03
N VAL A 42 -2.76 3.25 0.92
CA VAL A 42 -4.16 2.92 0.66
C VAL A 42 -4.70 1.99 1.77
N GLY A 43 -3.95 0.97 2.15
CA GLY A 43 -4.30 0.06 3.24
C GLY A 43 -4.45 0.78 4.59
N ILE A 44 -3.55 1.72 4.90
CA ILE A 44 -3.62 2.55 6.10
C ILE A 44 -4.86 3.44 6.08
N ALA A 45 -5.15 4.11 4.95
CA ALA A 45 -6.32 4.98 4.81
C ALA A 45 -7.63 4.20 5.01
N ILE A 46 -7.76 3.02 4.39
CA ILE A 46 -8.92 2.14 4.57
C ILE A 46 -9.05 1.69 6.02
N SER A 47 -7.94 1.27 6.64
CA SER A 47 -7.92 0.79 8.02
C SER A 47 -8.34 1.89 8.99
N HIS A 48 -7.82 3.11 8.81
CA HIS A 48 -8.18 4.27 9.63
C HIS A 48 -9.66 4.65 9.45
N TYR A 49 -10.18 4.64 8.22
CA TYR A 49 -11.60 4.90 7.95
C TYR A 49 -12.50 3.84 8.60
N ARG A 50 -12.15 2.56 8.45
CA ARG A 50 -12.91 1.45 9.03
C ARG A 50 -12.86 1.41 10.54
N PHE A 51 -11.71 1.72 11.15
CA PHE A 51 -11.54 1.81 12.59
C PHE A 51 -12.54 2.79 13.20
N ARG A 52 -12.62 4.02 12.67
CA ARG A 52 -13.54 5.03 13.19
C ARG A 52 -15.00 4.64 13.00
N ARG A 53 -15.34 3.99 11.88
CA ARG A 53 -16.69 3.46 11.66
C ARG A 53 -17.05 2.32 12.60
N ALA A 54 -16.11 1.42 12.88
CA ALA A 54 -16.29 0.34 13.85
C ALA A 54 -16.49 0.91 15.26
N PHE A 55 -15.68 1.90 15.64
CA PHE A 55 -15.75 2.57 16.94
C PHE A 55 -17.14 3.17 17.22
N ILE A 56 -17.68 3.90 16.23
CA ILE A 56 -19.03 4.48 16.32
C ILE A 56 -20.11 3.38 16.27
N ALA A 57 -19.96 2.36 15.40
CA ALA A 57 -20.93 1.28 15.25
C ALA A 57 -21.07 0.38 16.50
N GLN A 58 -20.05 0.36 17.36
CA GLN A 58 -20.06 -0.32 18.65
C GLN A 58 -20.52 0.58 19.81
N GLY A 59 -20.96 1.81 19.52
CA GLY A 59 -21.52 2.74 20.52
C GLY A 59 -20.48 3.44 21.41
N ARG A 60 -19.18 3.36 21.09
CA ARG A 60 -18.11 4.01 21.87
C ARG A 60 -18.02 5.50 21.55
N ASP A 61 -17.80 6.34 22.57
CA ASP A 61 -17.63 7.78 22.36
C ASP A 61 -16.23 8.08 21.82
N LEU A 62 -16.14 8.80 20.70
CA LEU A 62 -14.88 9.27 20.12
C LEU A 62 -14.01 10.07 21.11
N LYS A 63 -14.57 10.56 22.22
CA LYS A 63 -13.83 11.16 23.33
C LYS A 63 -12.89 10.21 24.07
N GLU A 64 -13.16 8.91 24.04
CA GLU A 64 -12.30 7.87 24.64
C GLU A 64 -10.99 7.66 23.86
N LEU A 65 -10.92 8.16 22.62
CA LEU A 65 -9.72 8.08 21.81
C LEU A 65 -8.67 9.10 22.28
N PRO A 66 -7.43 8.65 22.57
CA PRO A 66 -6.35 9.54 23.01
C PRO A 66 -5.92 10.48 21.88
N TYR A 67 -6.13 10.05 20.62
CA TYR A 67 -5.89 10.85 19.44
C TYR A 67 -7.15 10.92 18.58
N LYS A 68 -7.59 12.14 18.30
CA LYS A 68 -8.68 12.41 17.35
C LYS A 68 -8.10 13.09 16.12
N ALA A 69 -8.15 12.40 15.00
CA ALA A 69 -7.84 13.02 13.72
C ALA A 69 -8.83 14.17 13.47
N TRP A 70 -8.30 15.40 13.41
CA TRP A 70 -9.05 16.63 13.18
C TRP A 70 -9.71 16.65 11.79
N LEU A 71 -9.00 16.15 10.78
CA LEU A 71 -9.45 16.14 9.39
C LEU A 71 -10.35 14.92 9.05
N PHE A 72 -10.78 14.11 10.01
CA PHE A 72 -11.64 12.96 9.72
C PHE A 72 -13.07 13.40 9.37
N PRO A 73 -13.72 12.88 8.31
CA PRO A 73 -13.31 11.79 7.41
C PRO A 73 -12.53 12.23 6.15
N VAL A 74 -12.38 13.53 5.93
CA VAL A 74 -11.79 14.10 4.71
C VAL A 74 -10.34 13.65 4.50
N GLY A 75 -9.52 13.61 5.56
CA GLY A 75 -8.11 13.23 5.48
C GLY A 75 -7.88 11.83 4.90
N PRO A 76 -8.47 10.76 5.47
CA PRO A 76 -8.38 9.42 4.90
C PRO A 76 -8.91 9.31 3.47
N ILE A 77 -10.00 10.01 3.14
CA ILE A 77 -10.57 9.98 1.78
C ILE A 77 -9.63 10.67 0.78
N LEU A 78 -9.09 11.84 1.12
CA LEU A 78 -8.10 12.54 0.30
C LEU A 78 -6.84 11.70 0.10
N ALA A 79 -6.31 11.10 1.18
CA ALA A 79 -5.13 10.23 1.08
C ALA A 79 -5.39 9.04 0.16
N PHE A 80 -6.57 8.42 0.26
CA PHE A 80 -6.97 7.33 -0.63
C PHE A 80 -7.04 7.78 -2.09
N ILE A 81 -7.75 8.89 -2.39
CA ILE A 81 -7.88 9.42 -3.74
C ILE A 81 -6.52 9.79 -4.33
N LEU A 82 -5.67 10.49 -3.55
CA LEU A 82 -4.34 10.88 -3.99
C LEU A 82 -3.46 9.67 -4.29
N CYS A 83 -3.47 8.63 -3.45
CA CYS A 83 -2.70 7.42 -3.73
C CYS A 83 -3.18 6.71 -5.01
N VAL A 84 -4.50 6.64 -5.24
CA VAL A 84 -5.06 6.07 -6.47
C VAL A 84 -4.67 6.89 -7.69
N ILE A 85 -4.74 8.23 -7.61
CA ILE A 85 -4.33 9.12 -8.70
C ILE A 85 -2.83 8.96 -8.99
N ILE A 86 -1.99 8.88 -7.96
CA ILE A 86 -0.54 8.73 -8.15
C ILE A 86 -0.22 7.37 -8.78
N ILE A 87 -0.86 6.29 -8.32
CA ILE A 87 -0.72 4.97 -8.94
C ILE A 87 -1.17 5.04 -10.41
N ALA A 88 -2.35 5.58 -10.69
CA ALA A 88 -2.88 5.70 -12.05
C ALA A 88 -2.05 6.66 -12.94
N GLY A 89 -1.40 7.66 -12.36
CA GLY A 89 -0.53 8.61 -13.06
C GLY A 89 0.89 8.12 -13.27
N GLN A 90 1.28 6.96 -12.71
CA GLN A 90 2.60 6.38 -12.98
C GLN A 90 2.76 6.16 -14.48
N ASN A 91 3.74 6.84 -15.08
CA ASN A 91 4.03 6.72 -16.51
C ASN A 91 2.87 7.18 -17.44
N TYR A 92 2.20 8.29 -17.09
CA TYR A 92 1.21 8.94 -17.96
C TYR A 92 1.76 9.28 -19.36
N SER A 93 3.05 9.56 -19.48
CA SER A 93 3.72 9.82 -20.75
C SER A 93 3.64 8.63 -21.73
N ALA A 94 3.63 7.39 -21.22
CA ALA A 94 3.47 6.19 -22.07
C ALA A 94 2.08 6.08 -22.72
N PHE A 95 1.08 6.80 -22.20
CA PHE A 95 -0.28 6.85 -22.75
C PHE A 95 -0.54 8.09 -23.62
N THR A 96 0.35 9.07 -23.63
CA THR A 96 0.15 10.35 -24.32
C THR A 96 1.05 10.61 -25.53
N GLY A 97 1.96 9.68 -25.85
CA GLY A 97 2.72 9.72 -27.09
C GLY A 97 1.90 9.32 -28.33
N ASP A 98 2.49 9.49 -29.51
CA ASP A 98 1.91 9.11 -30.81
C ASP A 98 1.56 7.61 -30.89
N THR A 99 2.23 6.78 -30.08
CA THR A 99 1.97 5.35 -29.92
C THR A 99 2.03 4.96 -28.44
N ILE A 100 1.16 4.05 -28.01
CA ILE A 100 1.15 3.55 -26.63
C ILE A 100 2.39 2.68 -26.40
N ASP A 101 3.26 3.09 -25.47
CA ASP A 101 4.42 2.30 -25.05
C ASP A 101 4.00 1.22 -24.05
N TRP A 102 3.58 0.07 -24.57
CA TRP A 102 3.20 -1.10 -23.78
C TRP A 102 4.31 -1.61 -22.87
N TYR A 103 5.58 -1.43 -23.26
CA TYR A 103 6.71 -1.83 -22.44
C TYR A 103 6.80 -0.92 -21.22
N GLY A 104 6.87 0.40 -21.41
CA GLY A 104 6.91 1.38 -20.31
C GLY A 104 5.73 1.27 -19.35
N VAL A 105 4.52 0.99 -19.86
CA VAL A 105 3.34 0.69 -19.02
C VAL A 105 3.58 -0.57 -18.18
N SER A 106 4.03 -1.66 -18.79
CA SER A 106 4.31 -2.89 -18.04
C SER A 106 5.34 -2.67 -16.92
N VAL A 107 6.41 -1.92 -17.19
CA VAL A 107 7.47 -1.60 -16.22
C VAL A 107 6.95 -0.72 -15.08
N ALA A 108 6.05 0.22 -15.37
CA ALA A 108 5.46 1.09 -14.36
C ALA A 108 4.49 0.33 -13.44
N TYR A 109 3.62 -0.51 -14.01
CA TYR A 109 2.52 -1.13 -13.27
C TYR A 109 2.78 -2.57 -12.81
N ILE A 110 3.96 -3.15 -13.06
CA ILE A 110 4.26 -4.55 -12.71
C ILE A 110 4.03 -4.88 -11.22
N GLY A 111 4.18 -3.91 -10.32
CA GLY A 111 3.91 -4.13 -8.90
C GLY A 111 2.43 -4.43 -8.59
N LEU A 112 1.48 -4.02 -9.43
CA LEU A 112 0.05 -4.26 -9.22
C LEU A 112 -0.29 -5.75 -9.37
N PRO A 113 0.04 -6.43 -10.49
CA PRO A 113 -0.11 -7.88 -10.60
C PRO A 113 0.58 -8.65 -9.47
N ILE A 114 1.80 -8.27 -9.10
CA ILE A 114 2.55 -8.93 -8.01
C ILE A 114 1.78 -8.78 -6.70
N PHE A 115 1.33 -7.56 -6.37
CA PHE A 115 0.54 -7.32 -5.17
C PHE A 115 -0.75 -8.13 -5.15
N PHE A 116 -1.51 -8.13 -6.25
CA PHE A 116 -2.74 -8.92 -6.33
C PHE A 116 -2.48 -10.42 -6.23
N ALA A 117 -1.40 -10.93 -6.83
CA ALA A 117 -1.02 -12.33 -6.72
C ALA A 117 -0.71 -12.72 -5.26
N VAL A 118 0.08 -11.91 -4.55
CA VAL A 118 0.41 -12.15 -3.13
C VAL A 118 -0.83 -12.00 -2.25
N TYR A 119 -1.63 -10.95 -2.46
CA TYR A 119 -2.84 -10.68 -1.68
C TYR A 119 -3.89 -11.80 -1.86
N LEU A 120 -4.20 -12.16 -3.11
CA LEU A 120 -5.16 -13.22 -3.42
C LEU A 120 -4.63 -14.59 -3.01
N GLY A 121 -3.34 -14.86 -3.19
CA GLY A 121 -2.70 -16.09 -2.71
C GLY A 121 -2.83 -16.24 -1.19
N TYR A 122 -2.49 -15.19 -0.44
CA TYR A 122 -2.65 -15.19 1.01
C TYR A 122 -4.13 -15.36 1.42
N LYS A 123 -5.05 -14.68 0.74
CA LYS A 123 -6.48 -14.76 1.01
C LYS A 123 -7.07 -16.13 0.69
N TYR A 124 -6.61 -16.79 -0.38
CA TYR A 124 -7.05 -18.12 -0.77
C TYR A 124 -6.57 -19.18 0.22
N ILE A 125 -5.30 -19.10 0.64
CA ILE A 125 -4.70 -20.05 1.61
C ILE A 125 -5.33 -19.88 3.00
N ASN A 126 -5.40 -18.64 3.50
CA ASN A 126 -5.85 -18.36 4.87
C ASN A 126 -7.36 -18.15 4.99
N LYS A 127 -8.10 -18.18 3.87
CA LYS A 127 -9.56 -18.00 3.79
C LYS A 127 -10.07 -16.82 4.62
N THR A 128 -9.33 -15.71 4.61
CA THR A 128 -9.62 -14.56 5.46
C THR A 128 -10.92 -13.88 5.02
N LYS A 129 -11.78 -13.57 6.00
CA LYS A 129 -13.03 -12.83 5.79
C LYS A 129 -12.87 -11.39 6.27
N LEU A 130 -13.57 -10.46 5.61
CA LEU A 130 -13.64 -9.09 6.11
C LEU A 130 -14.48 -9.09 7.39
N VAL A 131 -13.84 -8.75 8.51
CA VAL A 131 -14.50 -8.69 9.83
C VAL A 131 -15.61 -7.64 9.79
N PRO A 132 -16.85 -7.95 10.18
CA PRO A 132 -17.93 -6.98 10.30
C PRO A 132 -17.57 -5.84 11.26
N LEU A 133 -18.05 -4.61 11.01
CA LEU A 133 -17.69 -3.43 11.83
C LEU A 133 -18.02 -3.61 13.33
N LYS A 134 -19.06 -4.38 13.66
CA LYS A 134 -19.47 -4.66 15.05
C LYS A 134 -18.59 -5.70 15.76
N GLU A 135 -17.85 -6.51 15.01
CA GLU A 135 -17.01 -7.60 15.52
C GLU A 135 -15.51 -7.24 15.49
N VAL A 136 -15.17 -6.03 15.06
CA VAL A 136 -13.79 -5.54 15.11
C VAL A 136 -13.38 -5.43 16.58
N ASN A 137 -12.33 -6.15 16.98
CA ASN A 137 -11.75 -5.99 18.31
C ASN A 137 -11.12 -4.59 18.41
N LEU A 138 -11.62 -3.77 19.34
CA LEU A 138 -11.15 -2.41 19.63
C LEU A 138 -10.54 -2.29 21.03
N ASP A 139 -10.40 -3.41 21.75
CA ASP A 139 -9.88 -3.44 23.10
C ASP A 139 -8.35 -3.33 23.08
N ARG A 140 -7.81 -2.66 24.09
CA ARG A 140 -6.35 -2.53 24.25
C ARG A 140 -5.85 -3.81 24.91
N ASP A 141 -5.06 -4.60 24.20
CA ASP A 141 -4.42 -5.81 24.75
C ASP A 141 -3.40 -5.53 25.88
N PHE A 142 -3.26 -4.28 26.33
CA PHE A 142 -2.40 -3.89 27.46
C PHE A 142 -3.02 -4.19 28.84
N ASP A 143 -4.28 -4.62 28.90
CA ASP A 143 -4.99 -4.97 30.14
C ASP A 143 -5.12 -6.49 30.38
N LYS A 144 -4.21 -7.30 29.79
CA LYS A 144 -4.08 -8.75 30.07
C LYS A 144 -2.77 -9.06 30.79
#